data_AF-A0A1Q7D7I4-F1
#
_entry.id   AF-A0A1Q7D7I4-F1
#
_cell.length_a   1.000
_cell.length_b   1.000
_cell.length_c   1.000
_cell.angle_alpha   90.00
_cell.angle_beta   90.00
_cell.angle_gamma   90.00
#
_symmetry.space_group_name_H-M   'P 1'
#
loop_
_entity.id
_entity.type
_entity.pdbx_description
1 polymer ?
#
loop_
_entity_poly.entity_id
_entity_poly.type
_entity_poly.pdbx_seq_one_letter_code
_entity_poly.pdbx_strand_id
1 'polypeptide(L)'
;MTPDLVPIQAGSSHSTDQPPVNLPTAVLLPVPFTPQAPLGNWADRQHTCEEASLLMVDRYLHGDHSGNLIDPHTADAGINQITAWKPAVDLTTQQVGEVAQKYMGWGYEVLPADRLHMKQQLALGRPLIVGVRTHGLGNPNYPGYRTHYEQAGYSVSHYLVVVGYDTSDNFILNDPGLTKGKGYHIKFDQLVHAIDDLDQAYPSLNSGRVFVVLAPFAPTNS
;
A
#
# COMPACT_ATOMS: atom_id res chain seq x y z
N MET A 1 15.33 -13.72 9.38
CA MET A 1 16.20 -12.97 8.47
C MET A 1 15.28 -12.22 7.52
N THR A 2 15.14 -10.91 7.66
CA THR A 2 14.56 -10.11 6.59
C THR A 2 15.54 -10.13 5.42
N PRO A 3 15.08 -10.38 4.17
CA PRO A 3 15.96 -10.27 3.02
C PRO A 3 16.52 -8.84 2.97
N ASP A 4 17.81 -8.71 2.63
CA ASP A 4 18.41 -7.40 2.40
C ASP A 4 17.59 -6.68 1.32
N LEU A 5 17.09 -5.48 1.63
CA LEU A 5 16.27 -4.71 0.71
C LEU A 5 17.10 -4.37 -0.53
N VAL A 6 16.77 -4.98 -1.67
CA VAL A 6 17.42 -4.70 -2.94
C VAL A 6 17.15 -3.24 -3.32
N PRO A 7 18.17 -2.41 -3.65
CA PRO A 7 17.96 -1.02 -4.04
C PRO A 7 17.21 -0.85 -5.38
N ILE A 8 16.49 0.26 -5.53
CA ILE A 8 15.83 0.68 -6.79
C ILE A 8 16.72 1.72 -7.50
N GLN A 9 16.90 1.58 -8.82
CA GLN A 9 17.60 2.57 -9.64
C GLN A 9 16.67 3.73 -10.00
N ALA A 10 17.09 4.98 -9.72
CA ALA A 10 16.36 6.15 -10.17
C ALA A 10 16.47 6.29 -11.71
N GLY A 11 15.35 6.11 -12.42
CA GLY A 11 15.23 6.46 -13.85
C GLY A 11 15.49 5.35 -14.87
N SER A 12 15.61 4.08 -14.45
CA SER A 12 15.82 2.95 -15.37
C SER A 12 14.56 2.13 -15.54
N SER A 13 13.83 2.30 -16.65
CA SER A 13 12.98 1.23 -17.16
C SER A 13 13.88 0.14 -17.75
N HIS A 14 14.45 -0.74 -16.92
CA HIS A 14 14.82 -2.15 -17.23
C HIS A 14 15.77 -2.79 -16.18
N SER A 15 15.20 -3.77 -15.46
CA SER A 15 15.65 -5.18 -15.39
C SER A 15 17.05 -5.52 -14.86
N THR A 16 17.43 -5.06 -13.66
CA THR A 16 18.42 -5.78 -12.83
C THR A 16 17.81 -6.47 -11.62
N ASP A 17 16.52 -6.27 -11.35
CA ASP A 17 15.80 -6.94 -10.27
C ASP A 17 15.10 -8.19 -10.83
N GLN A 18 15.89 -9.14 -11.36
CA GLN A 18 15.29 -10.35 -11.93
C GLN A 18 14.70 -11.17 -10.78
N PRO A 19 13.37 -11.32 -10.70
CA PRO A 19 12.77 -11.90 -9.53
C PRO A 19 13.07 -13.39 -9.42
N PRO A 20 12.93 -14.01 -8.24
CA PRO A 20 13.24 -15.42 -8.08
C PRO A 20 12.46 -16.26 -9.12
N VAL A 21 13.19 -17.11 -9.87
CA VAL A 21 12.60 -18.02 -10.87
C VAL A 21 11.55 -18.95 -10.23
N ASN A 22 11.67 -19.20 -8.92
CA ASN A 22 10.66 -19.86 -8.10
C ASN A 22 10.26 -18.94 -6.94
N LEU A 23 9.05 -18.38 -7.00
CA LEU A 23 8.48 -17.60 -5.91
C LEU A 23 8.15 -18.51 -4.71
N PRO A 24 8.31 -18.03 -3.45
CA PRO A 24 7.84 -18.75 -2.28
C PRO A 24 6.34 -19.06 -2.38
N THR A 25 5.89 -20.18 -1.80
CA THR A 25 4.46 -20.55 -1.80
C THR A 25 3.60 -19.58 -0.99
N ALA A 26 4.19 -18.93 0.02
CA ALA A 26 3.56 -17.88 0.81
C ALA A 26 4.62 -16.86 1.27
N VAL A 27 4.20 -15.62 1.44
CA VAL A 27 4.99 -14.52 2.00
C VAL A 27 4.12 -13.73 2.96
N LEU A 28 4.65 -13.38 4.13
CA LEU A 28 4.03 -12.42 5.03
C LEU A 28 5.10 -11.50 5.59
N LEU A 29 5.05 -10.23 5.19
CA LEU A 29 5.93 -9.19 5.67
C LEU A 29 5.35 -8.64 6.99
N PRO A 30 6.14 -8.57 8.08
CA PRO A 30 5.66 -8.09 9.37
C PRO A 30 5.59 -6.55 9.43
N VAL A 31 4.85 -5.95 8.51
CA VAL A 31 4.63 -4.50 8.41
C VAL A 31 3.77 -4.05 9.60
N PRO A 32 4.21 -3.02 10.37
CA PRO A 32 3.43 -2.51 11.48
C PRO A 32 2.16 -1.84 10.94
N PHE A 33 1.12 -1.77 11.77
CA PHE A 33 -0.21 -1.33 11.35
C PHE A 33 -0.61 -0.02 12.03
N THR A 34 -1.33 0.83 11.30
CA THR A 34 -2.12 1.92 11.88
C THR A 34 -3.37 2.17 11.05
N PRO A 35 -4.52 2.48 11.67
CA PRO A 35 -5.62 3.11 10.93
C PRO A 35 -5.24 4.56 10.55
N GLN A 36 -5.94 5.13 9.57
CA GLN A 36 -5.77 6.52 9.16
C GLN A 36 -6.29 7.52 10.21
N ALA A 37 -7.12 7.06 11.16
CA ALA A 37 -7.54 7.82 12.34
C ALA A 37 -7.06 7.12 13.63
N PRO A 38 -5.76 7.20 13.99
CA PRO A 38 -5.19 6.49 15.15
C PRO A 38 -5.88 6.85 16.47
N LEU A 39 -6.31 8.11 16.61
CA LEU A 39 -6.99 8.64 17.79
C LEU A 39 -8.53 8.58 17.68
N GLY A 40 -9.07 7.95 16.62
CA GLY A 40 -10.50 7.77 16.41
C GLY A 40 -11.24 8.98 15.83
N ASN A 41 -10.55 10.04 15.42
CA ASN A 41 -11.12 11.25 14.81
C ASN A 41 -11.38 11.09 13.29
N TRP A 42 -12.19 10.09 12.93
CA TRP A 42 -12.44 9.71 11.52
C TRP A 42 -12.92 10.84 10.61
N ALA A 43 -13.70 11.79 11.14
CA ALA A 43 -14.23 12.91 10.37
C ALA A 43 -13.12 13.80 9.78
N ASP A 44 -12.03 14.01 10.52
CA ASP A 44 -10.91 14.86 10.10
C ASP A 44 -9.85 14.09 9.29
N ARG A 45 -10.03 12.77 9.17
CA ARG A 45 -9.02 11.84 8.64
C ARG A 45 -9.45 11.17 7.34
N GLN A 46 -10.53 11.62 6.70
CA GLN A 46 -11.08 10.99 5.50
C GLN A 46 -10.07 10.88 4.34
N HIS A 47 -9.09 11.78 4.28
CA HIS A 47 -8.10 11.90 3.19
C HIS A 47 -6.67 11.55 3.62
N THR A 48 -6.52 10.68 4.62
CA THR A 48 -5.19 10.34 5.18
C THR A 48 -4.76 8.89 4.96
N CYS A 49 -5.41 8.19 4.00
CA CYS A 49 -5.12 6.79 3.72
C CYS A 49 -3.74 6.58 3.07
N GLU A 50 -3.30 7.52 2.22
CA GLU A 50 -1.98 7.52 1.61
C GLU A 50 -0.89 7.74 2.66
N GLU A 51 -1.10 8.70 3.57
CA GLU A 51 -0.18 8.99 4.67
C GLU A 51 -0.02 7.81 5.61
N ALA A 52 -1.13 7.17 6.00
CA ALA A 52 -1.09 5.97 6.83
C ALA A 52 -0.37 4.82 6.13
N SER A 53 -0.60 4.63 4.83
CA SER A 53 0.06 3.61 4.02
C SER A 53 1.56 3.86 3.90
N LEU A 54 1.98 5.10 3.60
CA LEU A 54 3.37 5.52 3.56
C LEU A 54 4.05 5.32 4.91
N LEU A 55 3.40 5.71 6.02
CA LEU A 55 3.96 5.56 7.36
C LEU A 55 4.18 4.09 7.75
N MET A 56 3.26 3.19 7.40
CA MET A 56 3.41 1.75 7.64
C MET A 56 4.62 1.19 6.89
N VAL A 57 4.75 1.52 5.59
CA VAL A 57 5.86 1.05 4.76
C VAL A 57 7.18 1.64 5.20
N ASP A 58 7.23 2.94 5.49
CA ASP A 58 8.43 3.64 5.96
C ASP A 58 9.01 3.02 7.24
N ARG A 59 8.15 2.80 8.24
CA ARG A 59 8.56 2.15 9.49
C ARG A 59 9.11 0.74 9.25
N TYR A 60 8.43 -0.03 8.40
CA TYR A 60 8.90 -1.36 8.04
C TYR A 60 10.29 -1.31 7.39
N LEU A 61 10.50 -0.43 6.42
CA LEU A 61 11.79 -0.28 5.74
C LEU A 61 12.90 0.27 6.66
N HIS A 62 12.53 1.01 7.70
CA HIS A 62 13.43 1.44 8.78
C HIS A 62 13.63 0.38 9.88
N GLY A 63 13.13 -0.84 9.70
CA GLY A 63 13.42 -1.99 10.57
C GLY A 63 12.36 -2.28 11.64
N ASP A 64 11.24 -1.57 11.66
CA ASP A 64 10.09 -1.95 12.49
C ASP A 64 9.39 -3.17 11.86
N HIS A 65 9.91 -4.35 12.17
CA HIS A 65 9.36 -5.63 11.73
C HIS A 65 8.46 -6.25 12.80
N SER A 66 7.82 -5.42 13.63
CA SER A 66 6.99 -5.91 14.74
C SER A 66 5.68 -6.53 14.26
N GLY A 67 5.18 -6.08 13.10
CA GLY A 67 3.82 -6.33 12.66
C GLY A 67 2.76 -5.75 13.61
N ASN A 68 3.11 -5.01 14.65
CA ASN A 68 2.19 -4.60 15.70
C ASN A 68 1.47 -3.30 15.34
N LEU A 69 0.45 -2.95 16.13
CA LEU A 69 -0.16 -1.62 16.07
C LEU A 69 0.90 -0.59 16.47
N ILE A 70 1.10 0.43 15.63
CA ILE A 70 1.93 1.59 15.95
C ILE A 70 1.23 2.35 17.09
N ASP A 71 1.99 2.84 18.07
CA ASP A 71 1.44 3.71 19.11
C ASP A 71 0.57 4.83 18.49
N PRO A 72 -0.68 5.03 18.92
CA PRO A 72 -1.60 5.94 18.24
C PRO A 72 -1.11 7.40 18.14
N HIS A 73 -0.43 7.92 19.16
CA HIS A 73 0.09 9.29 19.12
C HIS A 73 1.28 9.40 18.17
N THR A 74 2.14 8.39 18.18
CA THR A 74 3.25 8.27 17.22
C THR A 74 2.74 8.18 15.79
N ALA A 75 1.70 7.38 15.56
CA ALA A 75 1.09 7.24 14.25
C ALA A 75 0.42 8.53 13.78
N ASP A 76 -0.32 9.20 14.66
CA ASP A 76 -0.99 10.47 14.35
C ASP A 76 0.03 11.57 13.99
N ALA A 77 1.12 11.67 14.76
CA ALA A 77 2.21 12.60 14.47
C ALA A 77 2.87 12.32 13.12
N GLY A 78 3.15 11.04 12.80
CA GLY A 78 3.70 10.64 11.51
C GLY A 78 2.77 10.94 10.35
N ILE A 79 1.47 10.65 10.49
CA ILE A 79 0.44 10.99 9.49
C ILE A 79 0.40 12.51 9.27
N ASN A 80 0.36 13.31 10.34
CA ASN A 80 0.35 14.79 10.24
C ASN A 80 1.60 15.33 9.53
N GLN A 81 2.76 14.73 9.79
CA GLN A 81 4.01 15.10 9.14
C GLN A 81 3.94 14.82 7.63
N ILE A 82 3.43 13.66 7.21
CA ILE A 82 3.28 13.32 5.79
C ILE A 82 2.21 14.20 5.13
N THR A 83 1.11 14.51 5.82
CA THR A 83 0.05 15.39 5.30
C THR A 83 0.61 16.76 4.92
N ALA A 84 1.56 17.31 5.69
CA ALA A 84 2.21 18.59 5.39
C ALA A 84 3.04 18.59 4.09
N TRP A 85 3.33 17.41 3.54
CA TRP A 85 4.11 17.25 2.31
C TRP A 85 3.26 17.05 1.05
N LYS A 86 1.96 16.77 1.22
CA LYS A 86 1.07 16.42 0.11
C LYS A 86 0.87 17.61 -0.84
N PRO A 87 1.00 17.39 -2.15
CA PRO A 87 0.70 18.42 -3.15
C PRO A 87 -0.82 18.62 -3.37
N ALA A 88 -1.65 17.69 -2.91
CA ALA A 88 -3.10 17.68 -3.10
C ALA A 88 -3.80 16.92 -1.96
N VAL A 89 -5.13 17.04 -1.87
CA VAL A 89 -5.93 16.34 -0.85
C VAL A 89 -5.85 14.83 -1.02
N ASP A 90 -6.02 14.33 -2.24
CA ASP A 90 -5.87 12.91 -2.59
C ASP A 90 -4.71 12.78 -3.60
N LEU A 91 -3.94 11.69 -3.52
CA LEU A 91 -2.78 11.47 -4.37
C LEU A 91 -3.03 10.41 -5.44
N THR A 92 -2.41 10.61 -6.60
CA THR A 92 -2.23 9.52 -7.58
C THR A 92 -1.16 8.53 -7.09
N THR A 93 -1.14 7.30 -7.62
CA THR A 93 -0.16 6.27 -7.24
C THR A 93 1.28 6.76 -7.47
N GLN A 94 1.47 7.54 -8.53
CA GLN A 94 2.73 8.20 -8.85
C GLN A 94 3.12 9.23 -7.78
N GLN A 95 2.18 10.09 -7.37
CA GLN A 95 2.44 11.13 -6.36
C GLN A 95 2.76 10.54 -4.97
N VAL A 96 2.19 9.37 -4.62
CA VAL A 96 2.57 8.63 -3.40
C VAL A 96 4.07 8.32 -3.41
N GLY A 97 4.59 7.82 -4.54
CA GLY A 97 6.03 7.56 -4.71
C GLY A 97 6.87 8.84 -4.68
N GLU A 98 6.41 9.91 -5.33
CA GLU A 98 7.10 11.20 -5.36
C GLU A 98 7.23 11.84 -3.96
N VAL A 99 6.20 11.71 -3.11
CA VAL A 99 6.25 12.14 -1.70
C VAL A 99 7.31 11.36 -0.94
N ALA A 100 7.33 10.02 -1.08
CA ALA A 100 8.33 9.18 -0.42
C ALA A 100 9.76 9.54 -0.86
N GLN A 101 9.95 9.76 -2.16
CA GLN A 101 11.25 10.14 -2.70
C GLN A 101 11.75 11.47 -2.20
N LYS A 102 10.87 12.49 -2.22
CA LYS A 102 11.26 13.86 -1.90
C LYS A 102 11.48 14.08 -0.40
N TYR A 103 10.69 13.43 0.45
CA TYR A 103 10.64 13.77 1.89
C TYR A 103 11.06 12.64 2.82
N MET A 104 11.09 11.39 2.35
CA MET A 104 11.34 10.21 3.19
C MET A 104 12.65 9.47 2.84
N GLY A 105 13.31 9.87 1.75
CA GLY A 105 14.62 9.32 1.38
C GLY A 105 14.57 7.94 0.70
N TRP A 106 13.42 7.57 0.12
CA TRP A 106 13.23 6.30 -0.58
C TRP A 106 13.24 6.46 -2.10
N GLY A 107 13.87 5.53 -2.82
CA GLY A 107 13.53 5.31 -4.23
C GLY A 107 12.14 4.66 -4.34
N TYR A 108 11.50 4.79 -5.51
CA TYR A 108 10.23 4.11 -5.78
C TYR A 108 10.16 3.60 -7.22
N GLU A 109 9.32 2.58 -7.41
CA GLU A 109 8.88 2.12 -8.72
C GLU A 109 7.36 1.99 -8.73
N VAL A 110 6.76 2.36 -9.85
CA VAL A 110 5.34 2.11 -10.14
C VAL A 110 5.28 0.94 -11.12
N LEU A 111 4.63 -0.15 -10.72
CA LEU A 111 4.62 -1.41 -11.44
C LEU A 111 3.19 -1.88 -11.73
N PRO A 112 2.97 -2.67 -12.79
CA PRO A 112 1.65 -3.24 -13.08
C PRO A 112 1.14 -4.11 -11.93
N ALA A 113 -0.13 -3.94 -11.53
CA ALA A 113 -0.77 -4.75 -10.52
C ALA A 113 -1.28 -6.09 -11.07
N ASP A 114 -0.38 -6.82 -11.75
CA ASP A 114 -0.60 -8.23 -12.08
C ASP A 114 0.00 -9.15 -11.02
N ARG A 115 -0.47 -10.40 -11.00
CA ARG A 115 -0.13 -11.38 -9.97
C ARG A 115 1.37 -11.63 -9.89
N LEU A 116 2.07 -11.59 -11.03
CA LEU A 116 3.49 -11.90 -11.09
C LEU A 116 4.30 -10.77 -10.43
N HIS A 117 4.14 -9.53 -10.88
CA HIS A 117 4.88 -8.39 -10.33
C HIS A 117 4.62 -8.21 -8.83
N MET A 118 3.35 -8.32 -8.39
CA MET A 118 3.01 -8.18 -6.98
C MET A 118 3.72 -9.23 -6.11
N LYS A 119 3.68 -10.51 -6.51
CA LYS A 119 4.35 -11.57 -5.74
C LYS A 119 5.87 -11.45 -5.77
N GLN A 120 6.43 -11.02 -6.88
CA GLN A 120 7.87 -10.80 -7.03
C GLN A 120 8.36 -9.73 -6.04
N GLN A 121 7.67 -8.59 -5.97
CA GLN A 121 8.03 -7.52 -5.04
C GLN A 121 7.84 -7.92 -3.57
N LEU A 122 6.76 -8.63 -3.25
CA LEU A 122 6.56 -9.18 -1.90
C LEU A 122 7.66 -10.18 -1.53
N ALA A 123 8.07 -11.06 -2.45
CA ALA A 123 9.16 -12.01 -2.24
C ALA A 123 10.53 -11.33 -2.06
N LEU A 124 10.71 -10.13 -2.63
CA LEU A 124 11.86 -9.25 -2.40
C LEU A 124 11.77 -8.48 -1.07
N GLY A 125 10.72 -8.70 -0.28
CA GLY A 125 10.53 -8.05 1.01
C GLY A 125 9.96 -6.64 0.91
N ARG A 126 9.39 -6.24 -0.23
CA ARG A 126 8.81 -4.91 -0.44
C ARG A 126 7.28 -4.94 -0.30
N PRO A 127 6.69 -4.28 0.71
CA PRO A 127 5.25 -4.10 0.79
C PRO A 127 4.74 -3.23 -0.37
N LEU A 128 3.51 -3.48 -0.83
CA LEU A 128 2.94 -2.78 -1.98
C LEU A 128 1.92 -1.76 -1.49
N ILE A 129 2.03 -0.50 -1.88
CA ILE A 129 0.98 0.50 -1.65
C ILE A 129 0.09 0.53 -2.89
N VAL A 130 -1.21 0.32 -2.70
CA VAL A 130 -2.17 0.11 -3.79
C VAL A 130 -3.40 1.00 -3.59
N GLY A 131 -3.80 1.68 -4.66
CA GLY A 131 -5.07 2.40 -4.72
C GLY A 131 -6.22 1.44 -5.05
N VAL A 132 -7.31 1.51 -4.28
CA VAL A 132 -8.50 0.66 -4.42
C VAL A 132 -9.77 1.45 -4.14
N ARG A 133 -10.93 0.89 -4.50
CA ARG A 133 -12.22 1.37 -4.00
C ARG A 133 -12.71 0.48 -2.85
N THR A 134 -13.10 1.10 -1.73
CA THR A 134 -13.31 0.41 -0.44
C THR A 134 -14.21 -0.84 -0.51
N HIS A 135 -15.47 -0.70 -0.94
CA HIS A 135 -16.41 -1.83 -0.93
C HIS A 135 -16.12 -2.86 -2.03
N GLY A 136 -15.39 -2.46 -3.08
CA GLY A 136 -14.85 -3.38 -4.09
C GLY A 136 -13.86 -4.39 -3.51
N LEU A 137 -13.34 -4.17 -2.29
CA LEU A 137 -12.51 -5.15 -1.58
C LEU A 137 -13.29 -6.35 -1.04
N GLY A 138 -14.62 -6.27 -0.92
CA GLY A 138 -15.43 -7.32 -0.31
C GLY A 138 -15.22 -7.48 1.20
N ASN A 139 -14.62 -6.49 1.88
CA ASN A 139 -14.37 -6.54 3.32
C ASN A 139 -15.63 -6.12 4.11
N PRO A 140 -16.30 -7.03 4.84
CA PRO A 140 -17.58 -6.76 5.50
C PRO A 140 -17.46 -5.82 6.70
N ASN A 141 -16.24 -5.43 7.10
CA ASN A 141 -16.01 -4.47 8.17
C ASN A 141 -16.23 -3.01 7.72
N TYR A 142 -16.36 -2.74 6.42
CA TYR A 142 -16.69 -1.40 5.95
C TYR A 142 -18.10 -0.99 6.37
N PRO A 143 -18.29 0.22 6.93
CA PRO A 143 -19.61 0.73 7.25
C PRO A 143 -20.50 0.80 6.00
N GLY A 144 -21.74 0.37 6.14
CA GLY A 144 -22.70 0.36 5.02
C GLY A 144 -22.62 -0.86 4.12
N TYR A 145 -21.66 -1.77 4.33
CA TYR A 145 -21.50 -2.97 3.53
C TYR A 145 -22.71 -3.92 3.62
N ARG A 146 -23.31 -4.26 2.47
CA ARG A 146 -24.40 -5.24 2.35
C ARG A 146 -24.08 -6.43 1.43
N THR A 147 -23.26 -6.22 0.41
CA THR A 147 -22.87 -7.22 -0.59
C THR A 147 -21.38 -7.09 -0.91
N HIS A 148 -20.77 -8.13 -1.49
CA HIS A 148 -19.37 -8.12 -1.95
C HIS A 148 -19.14 -7.31 -3.23
N TYR A 149 -20.06 -6.40 -3.56
CA TYR A 149 -20.01 -5.54 -4.72
C TYR A 149 -20.07 -4.07 -4.31
N GLU A 150 -19.80 -3.21 -5.28
CA GLU A 150 -19.82 -1.77 -5.15
C GLU A 150 -21.16 -1.27 -4.65
N GLN A 151 -21.09 -0.31 -3.73
CA GLN A 151 -22.26 0.29 -3.13
C GLN A 151 -22.20 1.80 -3.40
N ALA A 152 -23.02 2.25 -4.35
CA ALA A 152 -23.10 3.66 -4.71
C ALA A 152 -23.37 4.53 -3.46
N GLY A 153 -22.55 5.56 -3.26
CA GLY A 153 -22.61 6.45 -2.09
C GLY A 153 -21.84 5.94 -0.85
N TYR A 154 -21.35 4.70 -0.86
CA TYR A 154 -20.52 4.13 0.22
C TYR A 154 -19.11 3.75 -0.26
N SER A 155 -18.97 3.31 -1.52
CA SER A 155 -17.67 3.04 -2.14
C SER A 155 -16.91 4.35 -2.42
N VAL A 156 -15.74 4.51 -1.79
CA VAL A 156 -14.87 5.68 -1.95
C VAL A 156 -13.46 5.28 -2.38
N SER A 157 -12.72 6.23 -2.94
CA SER A 157 -11.29 6.10 -3.21
C SER A 157 -10.51 5.83 -1.91
N HIS A 158 -9.50 4.98 -1.98
CA HIS A 158 -8.73 4.54 -0.81
C HIS A 158 -7.33 4.04 -1.19
N TYR A 159 -6.42 4.04 -0.24
CA TYR A 159 -5.11 3.40 -0.33
C TYR A 159 -4.86 2.46 0.85
N LEU A 160 -4.22 1.34 0.56
CA LEU A 160 -3.84 0.34 1.55
C LEU A 160 -2.49 -0.29 1.24
N VAL A 161 -2.02 -1.15 2.15
CA VAL A 161 -0.75 -1.86 1.99
C VAL A 161 -1.01 -3.35 1.81
N VAL A 162 -0.53 -3.94 0.71
CA VAL A 162 -0.42 -5.39 0.53
C VAL A 162 0.86 -5.85 1.21
N VAL A 163 0.73 -6.76 2.18
CA VAL A 163 1.85 -7.22 3.02
C VAL A 163 2.25 -8.66 2.75
N GLY A 164 1.57 -9.37 1.85
CA GLY A 164 1.89 -10.76 1.59
C GLY A 164 0.86 -11.50 0.74
N TYR A 165 1.07 -12.80 0.62
CA TYR A 165 0.12 -13.76 0.06
C TYR A 165 0.26 -15.12 0.76
N ASP A 166 -0.85 -15.85 0.86
CA ASP A 166 -0.89 -17.17 1.51
C ASP A 166 -0.78 -18.34 0.52
N THR A 167 -0.73 -19.55 1.06
CA THR A 167 -0.63 -20.80 0.27
C THR A 167 -1.87 -21.08 -0.59
N SER A 168 -2.99 -20.38 -0.33
CA SER A 168 -4.22 -20.45 -1.09
C SER A 168 -4.31 -19.34 -2.14
N ASP A 169 -3.21 -18.60 -2.38
CA ASP A 169 -3.12 -17.53 -3.37
C ASP A 169 -4.04 -16.33 -3.07
N ASN A 170 -4.40 -16.15 -1.78
CA ASN A 170 -5.01 -14.91 -1.31
C ASN A 170 -3.90 -13.92 -0.96
N PHE A 171 -4.12 -12.65 -1.32
CA PHE A 171 -3.30 -11.54 -0.87
C PHE A 171 -3.72 -11.10 0.53
N ILE A 172 -2.78 -10.54 1.30
CA ILE A 172 -2.96 -10.12 2.68
C ILE A 172 -2.81 -8.61 2.76
N LEU A 173 -3.82 -7.91 3.27
CA LEU A 173 -3.90 -6.44 3.28
C LEU A 173 -3.82 -5.88 4.70
N ASN A 174 -3.11 -4.77 4.85
CA ASN A 174 -3.23 -3.83 5.96
C ASN A 174 -4.02 -2.61 5.47
N ASP A 175 -5.26 -2.51 5.89
CA ASP A 175 -6.22 -1.50 5.46
C ASP A 175 -6.34 -0.36 6.49
N PRO A 176 -5.82 0.85 6.20
CA PRO A 176 -5.89 1.96 7.15
C PRO A 176 -7.30 2.56 7.28
N GLY A 177 -8.23 2.22 6.39
CA GLY A 177 -9.62 2.67 6.42
C GLY A 177 -10.46 2.04 7.52
N LEU A 178 -9.89 1.09 8.28
CA LEU A 178 -10.58 0.32 9.31
C LEU A 178 -9.76 0.27 10.60
N THR A 179 -10.39 0.45 11.75
CA THR A 179 -9.74 0.21 13.07
C THR A 179 -9.17 -1.21 13.18
N LYS A 180 -9.84 -2.19 12.53
CA LYS A 180 -9.44 -3.60 12.46
C LYS A 180 -9.08 -3.99 11.03
N GLY A 181 -8.24 -3.19 10.37
CA GLY A 181 -7.85 -3.42 8.98
C GLY A 181 -6.59 -4.28 8.76
N LYS A 182 -5.91 -4.69 9.83
CA LYS A 182 -4.69 -5.50 9.73
C LYS A 182 -5.00 -6.94 9.26
N GLY A 183 -4.27 -7.41 8.25
CA GLY A 183 -4.22 -8.81 7.86
C GLY A 183 -5.50 -9.34 7.20
N TYR A 184 -6.21 -8.54 6.42
CA TYR A 184 -7.38 -9.00 5.67
C TYR A 184 -6.95 -9.86 4.47
N HIS A 185 -7.47 -11.09 4.37
CA HIS A 185 -7.19 -12.00 3.25
C HIS A 185 -8.21 -11.78 2.12
N ILE A 186 -7.71 -11.59 0.90
CA ILE A 186 -8.52 -11.31 -0.28
C ILE A 186 -8.04 -12.14 -1.48
N LYS A 187 -8.98 -12.62 -2.30
CA LYS A 187 -8.62 -13.23 -3.59
C LYS A 187 -8.01 -12.18 -4.51
N PHE A 188 -6.99 -12.53 -5.27
CA PHE A 188 -6.40 -11.63 -6.25
C PHE A 188 -7.43 -11.02 -7.21
N ASP A 189 -8.36 -11.82 -7.74
CA ASP A 189 -9.37 -11.31 -8.68
C ASP A 189 -10.25 -10.23 -8.03
N GLN A 190 -10.55 -10.36 -6.73
CA GLN A 190 -11.30 -9.34 -5.99
C GLN A 190 -10.46 -8.10 -5.72
N LEU A 191 -9.16 -8.26 -5.44
CA LEU A 191 -8.24 -7.14 -5.28
C LEU A 191 -8.09 -6.34 -6.58
N VAL A 192 -7.87 -7.03 -7.71
CA VAL A 192 -7.79 -6.38 -9.03
C VAL A 192 -9.10 -5.71 -9.41
N HIS A 193 -10.23 -6.35 -9.11
CA HIS A 193 -11.55 -5.74 -9.27
C HIS A 193 -11.67 -4.42 -8.51
N ALA A 194 -11.23 -4.36 -7.24
CA ALA A 194 -11.22 -3.13 -6.46
C ALA A 194 -10.30 -2.03 -7.01
N ILE A 195 -9.19 -2.41 -7.67
CA ILE A 195 -8.26 -1.48 -8.35
C ILE A 195 -8.92 -0.92 -9.61
N ASP A 196 -9.50 -1.78 -10.44
CA ASP A 196 -10.17 -1.38 -11.68
C ASP A 196 -11.37 -0.46 -11.42
N ASP A 197 -12.14 -0.76 -10.36
CA ASP A 197 -13.29 0.04 -9.96
C ASP A 197 -12.89 1.44 -9.46
N LEU A 198 -11.73 1.59 -8.82
CA LEU A 198 -11.19 2.91 -8.49
C LEU A 198 -10.95 3.74 -9.75
N ASP A 199 -10.25 3.17 -10.73
CA ASP A 199 -9.88 3.87 -11.97
C ASP A 199 -11.13 4.29 -12.78
N GLN A 200 -12.14 3.41 -12.83
CA GLN A 200 -13.41 3.70 -13.51
C GLN A 200 -14.23 4.78 -12.79
N ALA A 201 -14.28 4.74 -11.46
CA ALA A 201 -15.09 5.67 -10.67
C ALA A 201 -14.44 7.05 -10.50
N TYR A 202 -13.11 7.13 -10.58
CA TYR A 202 -12.33 8.34 -10.36
C TYR A 202 -11.27 8.53 -11.47
N PRO A 203 -11.68 8.71 -12.74
CA PRO A 203 -10.75 8.79 -13.87
C PRO A 203 -9.74 9.95 -13.77
N SER A 204 -10.06 11.00 -12.99
CA SER A 204 -9.15 12.11 -12.73
C SER A 204 -7.95 11.75 -11.86
N LEU A 205 -8.04 10.68 -11.05
CA LEU A 205 -6.91 10.17 -10.28
C LEU A 205 -5.91 9.43 -11.17
N ASN A 206 -6.33 8.98 -12.36
CA ASN A 206 -5.51 8.23 -13.31
C ASN A 206 -4.71 7.13 -12.60
N SER A 207 -5.40 6.42 -11.69
CA SER A 207 -4.78 5.47 -10.78
C SER A 207 -4.26 4.25 -11.53
N GLY A 208 -4.91 3.88 -12.64
CA GLY A 208 -4.56 2.75 -13.48
C GLY A 208 -4.53 1.43 -12.71
N ARG A 209 -4.06 0.37 -13.37
CA ARG A 209 -3.82 -0.93 -12.73
C ARG A 209 -2.35 -1.05 -12.30
N VAL A 210 -1.96 -0.24 -11.33
CA VAL A 210 -0.57 -0.20 -10.83
C VAL A 210 -0.51 -0.17 -9.31
N PHE A 211 0.67 -0.47 -8.76
CA PHE A 211 1.03 -0.27 -7.37
C PHE A 211 2.37 0.46 -7.27
N VAL A 212 2.67 1.02 -6.09
CA VAL A 212 3.99 1.59 -5.80
C VAL A 212 4.72 0.77 -4.73
N VAL A 213 6.01 0.57 -4.95
CA VAL A 213 6.96 0.01 -3.97
C VAL A 213 8.04 1.01 -3.66
N LEU A 214 8.56 0.96 -2.43
CA LEU A 214 9.65 1.78 -1.95
C LEU A 214 10.89 0.92 -1.68
N ALA A 215 12.08 1.47 -1.92
CA ALA A 215 13.35 0.80 -1.62
C ALA A 215 14.48 1.82 -1.41
N PRO A 216 15.63 1.42 -0.82
CA PRO A 216 16.82 2.26 -0.77
C PRO A 216 17.25 2.73 -2.18
N PHE A 217 17.81 3.94 -2.28
CA PHE A 217 18.46 4.38 -3.51
C PHE A 217 19.66 3.50 -3.85
N ALA A 218 19.75 3.03 -5.09
CA ALA A 218 21.03 2.56 -5.59
C ALA A 218 22.02 3.75 -5.69
N PRO A 219 23.27 3.64 -5.21
CA PRO A 219 24.26 4.67 -5.48
C PRO A 219 24.44 4.82 -7.00
N THR A 220 24.42 6.06 -7.49
CA THR A 220 24.76 6.33 -8.89
C THR A 220 26.25 6.03 -9.06
N ASN A 221 26.59 4.98 -9.81
CA ASN A 221 27.96 4.78 -10.27
C ASN A 221 28.34 6.04 -11.08
N SER A 222 29.24 6.84 -10.52
CA SER A 222 29.76 8.07 -11.11
C SER A 222 30.76 7.76 -12.21
#